data_AF-A0A482YFW4-F1
#
_entry.id   AF-A0A482YFW4-F1
#
_cell.length_a   1.000
_cell.length_b   1.000
_cell.length_c   1.000
_cell.angle_alpha   90.00
_cell.angle_beta   90.00
_cell.angle_gamma   90.00
#
_symmetry.space_group_name_H-M   'P 1'
#
loop_
_entity.id
_entity.type
_entity.pdbx_description
1 polymer ?
#
loop_
_entity_poly.entity_id
_entity_poly.type
_entity_poly.pdbx_seq_one_letter_code
_entity_poly.pdbx_strand_id
1 'polypeptide(L)'
;MTRPITGIAVVLILLGVVTMAGPTFGFATIAADRGVNVATADDSSAYLGLEDQSASASIDSPGEQTVVYTVTDNVRDDSATVDASIVGITDDSNDPVTSAALSVNVQPGSDAETFDIVLACEDGASIDGSYRVLLRFVASSDASSVDATRETTALVPVDCTAEPVVVSVDEDGDVTSGGDVTVDNNVNVGGDIESGGSVTVDNNVNVGGDIESGGSVTIANNANVGGNIVAQGDITIRNNAVSGDLIAGGNVDIRNNAKIDGDVMACGTVTVRNNAVVTGTISENQTDLPGVQC
;
A
#
# COMPACT_ATOMS: atom_id res chain seq x y z
N MET A 1 6.67 -76.57 -22.10
CA MET A 1 7.08 -76.46 -20.68
C MET A 1 7.10 -74.98 -20.33
N THR A 2 5.90 -74.42 -20.11
CA THR A 2 5.72 -73.02 -19.71
C THR A 2 6.24 -72.87 -18.29
N ARG A 3 7.17 -71.93 -18.05
CA ARG A 3 7.80 -71.72 -16.75
C ARG A 3 6.85 -70.83 -15.92
N PRO A 4 6.01 -71.39 -15.04
CA PRO A 4 4.99 -70.60 -14.31
C PRO A 4 5.64 -69.50 -13.46
N ILE A 5 6.88 -69.71 -13.05
CA ILE A 5 7.67 -68.77 -12.25
C ILE A 5 7.96 -67.47 -13.00
N THR A 6 8.12 -67.51 -14.33
CA THR A 6 8.43 -66.30 -15.13
C THR A 6 7.19 -65.41 -15.27
N GLY A 7 5.99 -65.98 -15.35
CA GLY A 7 4.74 -65.21 -15.40
C GLY A 7 4.47 -64.46 -14.09
N ILE A 8 4.71 -65.12 -12.95
CA ILE A 8 4.56 -64.51 -11.62
C ILE A 8 5.55 -63.35 -11.44
N ALA A 9 6.80 -63.50 -11.90
CA ALA A 9 7.80 -62.46 -11.82
C ALA A 9 7.41 -61.19 -12.61
N VAL A 10 6.86 -61.35 -13.82
CA VAL A 10 6.42 -60.22 -14.64
C VAL A 10 5.21 -59.51 -14.02
N VAL A 11 4.26 -60.27 -13.46
CA VAL A 11 3.10 -59.69 -12.77
C VAL A 11 3.53 -58.88 -11.54
N LEU A 12 4.49 -59.38 -10.75
CA LEU A 12 5.00 -58.66 -9.59
C LEU A 12 5.77 -57.38 -9.96
N ILE A 13 6.55 -57.40 -11.06
CA ILE A 13 7.24 -56.20 -11.55
C ILE A 13 6.23 -55.14 -12.03
N LEU A 14 5.21 -55.55 -12.80
CA LEU A 14 4.19 -54.62 -13.29
C LEU A 14 3.36 -54.03 -12.15
N LEU A 15 3.03 -54.83 -11.12
CA LEU A 15 2.32 -54.35 -9.94
C LEU A 15 3.14 -53.33 -9.15
N GLY A 16 4.45 -53.55 -9.00
CA GLY A 16 5.37 -52.63 -8.33
C GLY A 16 5.48 -51.27 -9.03
N VAL A 17 5.53 -51.26 -10.37
CA VAL A 17 5.58 -50.00 -11.15
C VAL A 17 4.28 -49.21 -11.02
N VAL A 18 3.12 -49.89 -11.00
CA VAL A 18 1.82 -49.22 -10.81
C VAL A 18 1.69 -48.61 -9.40
N THR A 19 2.24 -49.25 -8.37
CA THR A 19 2.26 -48.67 -7.01
C THR A 19 3.22 -47.49 -6.83
N MET A 20 4.19 -47.31 -7.73
CA MET A 20 5.14 -46.18 -7.70
C MET A 20 4.69 -44.96 -8.52
N ALA A 21 3.59 -45.07 -9.28
CA ALA A 21 3.08 -43.99 -10.13
C ALA A 21 1.99 -43.13 -9.46
N GLY A 22 1.66 -43.39 -8.20
CA GLY A 22 0.80 -42.51 -7.40
C GLY A 22 1.58 -41.32 -6.83
N PRO A 23 0.93 -40.19 -6.51
CA PRO A 23 1.59 -39.12 -5.76
C PRO A 23 2.11 -39.68 -4.43
N THR A 24 3.42 -39.60 -4.20
CA THR A 24 3.99 -39.88 -2.89
C THR A 24 3.65 -38.71 -1.97
N PHE A 25 2.62 -38.87 -1.15
CA PHE A 25 2.40 -37.96 -0.02
C PHE A 25 3.54 -38.17 0.97
N GLY A 26 4.51 -37.27 0.95
CA GLY A 26 5.58 -37.24 1.94
C GLY A 26 4.99 -36.86 3.29
N PHE A 27 4.78 -37.83 4.17
CA PHE A 27 4.57 -37.52 5.58
C PHE A 27 5.87 -36.91 6.11
N ALA A 28 5.88 -35.63 6.44
CA ALA A 28 6.98 -35.00 7.15
C ALA A 28 6.85 -35.32 8.65
N THR A 29 7.06 -36.57 9.05
CA THR A 29 7.24 -36.88 10.47
C THR A 29 8.70 -36.65 10.85
N ILE A 30 9.00 -35.43 11.31
CA ILE A 30 10.26 -35.15 12.02
C ILE A 30 10.09 -35.68 13.44
N ALA A 31 10.42 -36.95 13.65
CA ALA A 31 10.54 -37.52 14.99
C ALA A 31 11.90 -37.10 15.59
N ALA A 32 11.93 -35.92 16.20
CA ALA A 32 12.98 -35.56 17.14
C ALA A 32 12.43 -35.77 18.55
N ASP A 33 13.06 -36.66 19.33
CA ASP A 33 12.75 -36.83 20.75
C ASP A 33 13.17 -35.57 21.53
N ARG A 34 12.26 -34.60 21.59
CA ARG A 34 12.38 -33.34 22.35
C ARG A 34 11.18 -33.08 23.26
N GLY A 35 10.32 -34.08 23.48
CA GLY A 35 9.10 -33.92 24.27
C GLY A 35 8.02 -33.06 23.62
N VAL A 36 8.11 -32.78 22.32
CA VAL A 36 7.15 -31.98 21.54
C VAL A 36 6.53 -32.86 20.46
N ASN A 37 5.20 -32.83 20.32
CA ASN A 37 4.46 -33.51 19.27
C ASN A 37 3.99 -32.49 18.24
N VAL A 38 4.31 -32.71 16.96
CA VAL A 38 3.85 -31.85 15.86
C VAL A 38 2.76 -32.60 15.10
N ALA A 39 1.54 -32.09 15.16
CA ALA A 39 0.39 -32.62 14.44
C ALA A 39 -0.14 -31.56 13.46
N THR A 40 -0.55 -31.99 12.27
CA THR A 40 -1.21 -31.15 11.27
C THR A 40 -2.71 -31.38 11.33
N ALA A 41 -3.49 -30.31 11.26
CA ALA A 41 -4.94 -30.35 11.11
C ALA A 41 -5.35 -29.39 9.97
N ASP A 42 -6.59 -29.49 9.51
CA ASP A 42 -7.17 -28.48 8.63
C ASP A 42 -7.14 -27.12 9.32
N ASP A 43 -7.05 -26.04 8.54
CA ASP A 43 -6.68 -24.73 9.06
C ASP A 43 -7.54 -24.28 10.24
N SER A 44 -8.87 -24.43 10.17
CA SER A 44 -9.75 -24.02 11.28
C SER A 44 -9.53 -24.80 12.59
N SER A 45 -8.95 -25.99 12.52
CA SER A 45 -8.72 -26.90 13.66
C SER A 45 -7.24 -26.99 14.08
N ALA A 46 -6.35 -26.27 13.39
CA ALA A 46 -4.95 -26.15 13.76
C ALA A 46 -4.80 -25.33 15.06
N TYR A 47 -3.66 -25.47 15.74
CA TYR A 47 -3.39 -24.67 16.94
C TYR A 47 -3.46 -23.16 16.68
N LEU A 48 -2.95 -22.74 15.52
CA LEU A 48 -3.23 -21.44 14.94
C LEU A 48 -4.20 -21.64 13.78
N GLY A 49 -5.46 -21.28 14.02
CA GLY A 49 -6.51 -21.32 13.01
C GLY A 49 -6.30 -20.23 11.98
N LEU A 50 -6.29 -20.56 10.68
CA LEU A 50 -6.17 -19.56 9.60
C LEU A 50 -7.35 -19.73 8.65
N GLU A 51 -8.39 -18.91 8.81
CA GLU A 51 -9.57 -18.95 7.93
C GLU A 51 -9.47 -17.85 6.88
N ASP A 52 -9.47 -18.25 5.61
CA ASP A 52 -9.38 -17.34 4.47
C ASP A 52 -10.74 -16.70 4.17
N GLN A 53 -10.82 -15.37 4.29
CA GLN A 53 -12.02 -14.56 4.04
C GLN A 53 -11.97 -13.80 2.70
N SER A 54 -10.92 -14.02 1.89
CA SER A 54 -10.68 -13.29 0.64
C SER A 54 -11.80 -13.37 -0.39
N ALA A 55 -12.64 -14.42 -0.34
CA ALA A 55 -13.75 -14.60 -1.28
C ALA A 55 -14.88 -13.56 -1.11
N SER A 56 -14.99 -12.96 0.08
CA SER A 56 -15.95 -11.88 0.37
C SER A 56 -15.27 -10.53 0.62
N ALA A 57 -13.94 -10.48 0.51
CA ALA A 57 -13.17 -9.28 0.72
C ALA A 57 -13.18 -8.39 -0.52
N SER A 58 -13.40 -7.10 -0.32
CA SER A 58 -13.24 -6.05 -1.34
C SER A 58 -12.88 -4.74 -0.65
N ILE A 59 -12.10 -3.92 -1.36
CA ILE A 59 -11.86 -2.52 -1.02
C ILE A 59 -12.29 -1.73 -2.25
N ASP A 60 -13.37 -0.96 -2.15
CA ASP A 60 -13.93 -0.21 -3.29
C ASP A 60 -13.58 1.28 -3.22
N SER A 61 -12.90 1.72 -2.16
CA SER A 61 -12.40 3.10 -2.01
C SER A 61 -11.22 3.18 -1.03
N PRO A 62 -10.38 4.22 -1.11
CA PRO A 62 -9.19 4.37 -0.25
C PRO A 62 -9.47 4.34 1.27
N GLY A 63 -10.66 4.76 1.70
CA GLY A 63 -11.05 4.77 3.12
C GLY A 63 -11.64 3.45 3.62
N GLU A 64 -11.82 2.47 2.74
CA GLU A 64 -12.40 1.18 3.07
C GLU A 64 -11.32 0.18 3.53
N GLN A 65 -11.72 -0.72 4.43
CA GLN A 65 -10.88 -1.78 4.94
C GLN A 65 -11.64 -3.10 4.84
N THR A 66 -10.91 -4.20 4.65
CA THR A 66 -11.53 -5.51 4.46
C THR A 66 -10.75 -6.60 5.18
N VAL A 67 -11.46 -7.61 5.69
CA VAL A 67 -10.84 -8.75 6.37
C VAL A 67 -10.47 -9.80 5.33
N VAL A 68 -9.19 -10.14 5.24
CA VAL A 68 -8.70 -11.17 4.30
C VAL A 68 -8.43 -12.51 4.98
N TYR A 69 -8.16 -12.50 6.28
CA TYR A 69 -8.06 -13.69 7.10
C TYR A 69 -8.63 -13.45 8.49
N THR A 70 -9.24 -14.47 9.07
CA THR A 70 -9.51 -14.54 10.51
C THR A 70 -8.58 -15.59 11.11
N VAL A 71 -7.81 -15.18 12.11
CA VAL A 71 -6.86 -16.02 12.83
C VAL A 71 -7.46 -16.41 14.17
N THR A 72 -7.48 -17.69 14.50
CA THR A 72 -8.04 -18.19 15.77
C THR A 72 -6.94 -18.82 16.61
N ASP A 73 -6.75 -18.36 17.84
CA ASP A 73 -5.93 -19.09 18.82
C ASP A 73 -6.75 -20.23 19.44
N ASN A 74 -6.60 -21.43 18.88
CA ASN A 74 -7.24 -22.63 19.39
C ASN A 74 -6.54 -23.22 20.64
N VAL A 75 -5.35 -22.73 20.99
CA VAL A 75 -4.59 -23.13 22.19
C VAL A 75 -5.13 -22.41 23.44
N ARG A 76 -5.74 -21.24 23.27
CA ARG A 76 -6.26 -20.37 24.35
C ARG A 76 -5.17 -19.95 25.32
N ASP A 77 -4.04 -19.53 24.78
CA ASP A 77 -2.97 -18.96 25.58
C ASP A 77 -3.23 -17.45 25.73
N ASP A 78 -3.61 -17.03 26.94
CA ASP A 78 -3.90 -15.61 27.24
C ASP A 78 -2.69 -14.67 26.97
N SER A 79 -1.49 -15.22 26.76
CA SER A 79 -0.27 -14.47 26.42
C SER A 79 0.05 -14.40 24.91
N ALA A 80 -0.75 -15.07 24.06
CA ALA A 80 -0.50 -15.13 22.63
C ALA A 80 -0.75 -13.77 21.94
N THR A 81 0.22 -13.34 21.13
CA THR A 81 0.09 -12.21 20.21
C THR A 81 0.13 -12.70 18.77
N VAL A 82 -0.58 -12.02 17.88
CA VAL A 82 -0.55 -12.27 16.44
C VAL A 82 -0.06 -11.01 15.73
N ASP A 83 0.94 -11.18 14.88
CA ASP A 83 1.44 -10.16 13.96
C ASP A 83 1.26 -10.65 12.52
N ALA A 84 1.02 -9.73 11.60
CA ALA A 84 0.88 -10.03 10.18
C ALA A 84 1.61 -8.99 9.32
N SER A 85 2.20 -9.47 8.23
CA SER A 85 2.89 -8.62 7.26
C SER A 85 2.64 -9.09 5.82
N ILE A 86 2.57 -8.15 4.88
CA ILE A 86 2.49 -8.44 3.45
C ILE A 86 3.89 -8.81 2.97
N VAL A 87 4.02 -10.02 2.41
CA VAL A 87 5.26 -10.53 1.80
C VAL A 87 5.31 -10.22 0.31
N GLY A 88 4.14 -10.23 -0.35
CA GLY A 88 4.04 -9.94 -1.77
C GLY A 88 2.60 -9.85 -2.25
N ILE A 89 2.42 -9.24 -3.42
CA ILE A 89 1.14 -9.07 -4.08
C ILE A 89 1.29 -9.60 -5.51
N THR A 90 0.30 -10.34 -5.98
CA THR A 90 0.25 -10.89 -7.35
C THR A 90 -1.06 -10.44 -8.01
N ASP A 91 -1.02 -10.02 -9.27
CA ASP A 91 -2.23 -9.63 -10.02
C ASP A 91 -3.04 -10.84 -10.55
N ASP A 92 -4.11 -10.55 -11.28
CA ASP A 92 -4.99 -11.53 -11.92
C ASP A 92 -4.30 -12.33 -13.06
N SER A 93 -3.22 -11.78 -13.59
CA SER A 93 -2.35 -12.39 -14.61
C SER A 93 -1.24 -13.25 -13.99
N ASN A 94 -1.22 -13.32 -12.66
CA ASN A 94 -0.27 -14.07 -11.86
C ASN A 94 1.15 -13.48 -11.89
N ASP A 95 1.26 -12.18 -12.21
CA ASP A 95 2.50 -11.40 -12.22
C ASP A 95 2.69 -10.68 -10.87
N PRO A 96 3.93 -10.63 -10.34
CA PRO A 96 4.21 -9.97 -9.07
C PRO A 96 4.10 -8.45 -9.23
N VAL A 97 3.41 -7.80 -8.29
CA VAL A 97 3.21 -6.36 -8.24
C VAL A 97 4.04 -5.76 -7.11
N THR A 98 4.90 -4.80 -7.45
CA THR A 98 5.63 -4.00 -6.46
C THR A 98 4.82 -2.76 -6.12
N SER A 99 4.07 -2.80 -5.03
CA SER A 99 3.29 -1.66 -4.54
C SER A 99 3.37 -1.57 -3.02
N ALA A 100 3.45 -0.33 -2.50
CA ALA A 100 3.32 0.00 -1.09
C ALA A 100 1.91 0.55 -0.76
N ALA A 101 0.97 0.47 -1.70
CA ALA A 101 -0.38 1.02 -1.57
C ALA A 101 -1.31 0.20 -0.66
N LEU A 102 -0.85 -0.95 -0.17
CA LEU A 102 -1.61 -1.82 0.70
C LEU A 102 -0.88 -1.99 2.03
N SER A 103 -1.63 -1.79 3.10
CA SER A 103 -1.21 -2.03 4.47
C SER A 103 -1.98 -3.21 5.06
N VAL A 104 -1.39 -3.87 6.05
CA VAL A 104 -2.06 -4.90 6.84
C VAL A 104 -2.01 -4.54 8.31
N ASN A 105 -3.13 -4.71 9.00
CA ASN A 105 -3.25 -4.49 10.43
C ASN A 105 -3.95 -5.68 11.08
N VAL A 106 -3.58 -5.98 12.32
CA VAL A 106 -4.19 -7.04 13.13
C VAL A 106 -5.14 -6.39 14.12
N GLN A 107 -6.42 -6.74 14.05
CA GLN A 107 -7.45 -6.24 14.94
C GLN A 107 -8.05 -7.39 15.76
N PRO A 108 -8.56 -7.15 16.99
CA PRO A 108 -9.36 -8.15 17.70
C PRO A 108 -10.59 -8.52 16.87
N GLY A 109 -10.81 -9.82 16.67
CA GLY A 109 -11.97 -10.33 15.94
C GLY A 109 -13.25 -10.32 16.76
N SER A 110 -14.32 -10.90 16.19
CA SER A 110 -15.64 -10.93 16.82
C SER A 110 -15.71 -11.76 18.11
N ASP A 111 -14.86 -12.78 18.22
CA ASP A 111 -14.75 -13.65 19.38
C ASP A 111 -13.43 -13.39 20.13
N ALA A 112 -13.40 -13.65 21.43
CA ALA A 112 -12.25 -13.34 22.31
C ALA A 112 -10.94 -14.03 21.92
N GLU A 113 -11.01 -15.09 21.11
CA GLU A 113 -9.89 -15.93 20.68
C GLU A 113 -9.52 -15.69 19.20
N THR A 114 -10.14 -14.69 18.57
CA THR A 114 -9.99 -14.41 17.14
C THR A 114 -9.30 -13.06 16.89
N PHE A 115 -8.54 -13.01 15.80
CA PHE A 115 -7.86 -11.81 15.31
C PHE A 115 -8.19 -11.66 13.82
N ASP A 116 -8.72 -10.51 13.45
CA ASP A 116 -8.99 -10.19 12.05
C ASP A 116 -7.77 -9.52 11.43
N ILE A 117 -7.39 -10.03 10.27
CA ILE A 117 -6.28 -9.55 9.46
C ILE A 117 -6.89 -8.63 8.41
N VAL A 118 -6.75 -7.35 8.68
CA VAL A 118 -7.41 -6.28 7.95
C VAL A 118 -6.46 -5.71 6.93
N LEU A 119 -6.86 -5.77 5.67
CA LEU A 119 -6.20 -5.11 4.55
C LEU A 119 -6.82 -3.72 4.37
N ALA A 120 -6.00 -2.71 4.15
CA ALA A 120 -6.42 -1.34 3.89
C ALA A 120 -5.50 -0.66 2.88
N CYS A 121 -6.00 0.39 2.21
CA CYS A 121 -5.15 1.24 1.39
C CYS A 121 -4.20 2.06 2.26
N GLU A 122 -2.99 2.30 1.77
CA GLU A 122 -2.02 3.19 2.40
C GLU A 122 -2.04 4.57 1.73
N ASP A 123 -1.88 5.63 2.52
CA ASP A 123 -1.95 7.01 2.03
C ASP A 123 -0.82 7.31 1.03
N GLY A 124 -1.15 8.02 -0.06
CA GLY A 124 -0.18 8.50 -1.05
C GLY A 124 0.26 7.48 -2.11
N ALA A 125 -0.28 6.26 -2.11
CA ALA A 125 -0.06 5.29 -3.18
C ALA A 125 -1.40 4.72 -3.68
N SER A 126 -1.54 4.61 -5.00
CA SER A 126 -2.76 4.11 -5.64
C SER A 126 -2.52 2.77 -6.31
N ILE A 127 -3.50 1.88 -6.17
CA ILE A 127 -3.57 0.59 -6.83
C ILE A 127 -5.03 0.29 -7.14
N ASP A 128 -5.29 -0.18 -8.36
CA ASP A 128 -6.62 -0.61 -8.82
C ASP A 128 -6.46 -1.95 -9.52
N GLY A 129 -7.28 -2.92 -9.14
CA GLY A 129 -7.30 -4.23 -9.75
C GLY A 129 -7.78 -5.32 -8.82
N SER A 130 -7.38 -6.55 -9.13
CA SER A 130 -7.73 -7.74 -8.34
C SER A 130 -6.47 -8.50 -8.02
N TYR A 131 -6.24 -8.75 -6.73
CA TYR A 131 -4.93 -9.17 -6.25
C TYR A 131 -5.00 -10.40 -5.35
N ARG A 132 -3.98 -11.25 -5.44
CA ARG A 132 -3.64 -12.22 -4.39
C ARG A 132 -2.61 -11.62 -3.47
N VAL A 133 -2.85 -11.75 -2.17
CA VAL A 133 -1.95 -11.20 -1.15
C VAL A 133 -1.26 -12.36 -0.43
N LEU A 134 0.06 -12.41 -0.52
CA LEU A 134 0.89 -13.33 0.23
C LEU A 134 1.20 -12.70 1.58
N LEU A 135 0.65 -13.27 2.65
CA LEU A 135 0.76 -12.80 4.01
C LEU A 135 1.65 -13.73 4.83
N ARG A 136 2.44 -13.14 5.72
CA ARG A 136 3.16 -13.86 6.77
C ARG A 136 2.51 -13.54 8.11
N PHE A 137 2.18 -14.59 8.85
CA PHE A 137 1.61 -14.54 10.19
C PHE A 137 2.64 -15.06 11.18
N VAL A 138 2.85 -14.29 12.25
CA VAL A 138 3.70 -14.70 13.36
C VAL A 138 2.85 -14.65 14.61
N ALA A 139 2.48 -15.83 15.11
CA ALA A 139 1.90 -15.97 16.43
C ALA A 139 3.00 -16.29 17.43
N SER A 140 3.05 -15.61 18.57
CA SER A 140 4.07 -15.82 19.59
C SER A 140 3.48 -15.77 20.99
N SER A 141 3.97 -16.66 21.86
CA SER A 141 3.80 -16.62 23.31
C SER A 141 5.15 -16.78 24.00
N ASP A 142 5.17 -16.82 25.33
CA ASP A 142 6.40 -16.93 26.11
C ASP A 142 7.21 -18.22 25.84
N ALA A 143 6.55 -19.28 25.34
CA ALA A 143 7.15 -20.61 25.18
C ALA A 143 7.22 -21.10 23.73
N SER A 144 6.46 -20.49 22.82
CA SER A 144 6.30 -20.98 21.45
C SER A 144 6.06 -19.86 20.46
N SER A 145 6.45 -20.10 19.21
CA SER A 145 6.07 -19.26 18.09
C SER A 145 5.70 -20.13 16.89
N VAL A 146 4.67 -19.69 16.17
CA VAL A 146 4.22 -20.26 14.92
C VAL A 146 4.42 -19.20 13.84
N ASP A 147 5.20 -19.53 12.82
CA ASP A 147 5.43 -18.71 11.63
C ASP A 147 4.77 -19.42 10.45
N ALA A 148 3.84 -18.75 9.80
CA ALA A 148 3.08 -19.28 8.67
C ALA A 148 3.04 -18.26 7.55
N THR A 149 3.10 -18.73 6.30
CA THR A 149 2.89 -17.89 5.13
C THR A 149 1.72 -18.45 4.33
N ARG A 150 0.73 -17.62 4.00
CA ARG A 150 -0.43 -18.00 3.19
C ARG A 150 -0.71 -16.95 2.13
N GLU A 151 -1.11 -17.43 0.95
CA GLU A 151 -1.63 -16.60 -0.12
C GLU A 151 -3.15 -16.72 -0.14
N THR A 152 -3.85 -15.59 -0.35
CA THR A 152 -5.30 -15.59 -0.47
C THR A 152 -5.78 -16.50 -1.62
N THR A 153 -6.84 -17.26 -1.35
CA THR A 153 -7.41 -18.22 -2.30
C THR A 153 -8.24 -17.53 -3.37
N ALA A 154 -8.93 -16.44 -3.04
CA ALA A 154 -9.59 -15.59 -4.01
C ALA A 154 -8.71 -14.38 -4.38
N LEU A 155 -8.99 -13.82 -5.55
CA LEU A 155 -8.52 -12.49 -5.91
C LEU A 155 -9.38 -11.49 -5.14
N VAL A 156 -8.73 -10.62 -4.37
CA VAL A 156 -9.36 -9.52 -3.64
C VAL A 156 -9.43 -8.32 -4.57
N PRO A 157 -10.63 -7.83 -4.94
CA PRO A 157 -10.78 -6.56 -5.64
C PRO A 157 -10.32 -5.42 -4.73
N VAL A 158 -9.45 -4.57 -5.24
CA VAL A 158 -8.89 -3.43 -4.52
C VAL A 158 -8.91 -2.23 -5.45
N ASP A 159 -9.62 -1.19 -5.04
CA ASP A 159 -9.59 0.14 -5.62
C ASP A 159 -9.18 1.16 -4.53
N CYS A 160 -7.89 1.47 -4.53
CA CYS A 160 -7.30 2.54 -3.74
C CYS A 160 -7.18 3.85 -4.54
N THR A 161 -7.90 3.99 -5.67
CA THR A 161 -7.92 5.24 -6.41
C THR A 161 -8.95 6.17 -5.80
N ALA A 162 -8.49 7.32 -5.32
CA ALA A 162 -9.37 8.36 -4.85
C ALA A 162 -9.95 9.16 -6.03
N GLU A 163 -11.24 9.49 -5.97
CA GLU A 163 -11.88 10.30 -6.98
C GLU A 163 -11.30 11.74 -7.00
N PRO A 164 -11.06 12.32 -8.18
CA PRO A 164 -10.55 13.68 -8.29
C PRO A 164 -11.61 14.70 -7.89
N VAL A 165 -11.20 15.73 -7.15
CA VAL A 165 -12.06 16.84 -6.73
C VAL A 165 -11.79 18.06 -7.60
N VAL A 166 -12.87 18.66 -8.12
CA VAL A 166 -12.80 19.94 -8.85
C VAL A 166 -13.52 21.01 -8.04
N VAL A 167 -12.76 22.00 -7.58
CA VAL A 167 -13.26 23.17 -6.88
C VAL A 167 -13.45 24.30 -7.88
N SER A 168 -14.72 24.62 -8.16
CA SER A 168 -15.11 25.65 -9.14
C SER A 168 -15.94 26.78 -8.52
N VAL A 169 -16.03 26.83 -7.20
CA VAL A 169 -16.72 27.86 -6.42
C VAL A 169 -15.85 28.25 -5.23
N ASP A 170 -16.08 29.44 -4.67
CA ASP A 170 -15.35 29.90 -3.49
C ASP A 170 -15.60 28.96 -2.29
N GLU A 171 -14.53 28.62 -1.58
CA GLU A 171 -14.55 27.82 -0.36
C GLU A 171 -13.98 28.66 0.79
N ASP A 172 -14.73 28.83 1.87
CA ASP A 172 -14.31 29.66 3.02
C ASP A 172 -13.26 28.95 3.92
N GLY A 173 -13.08 27.64 3.76
CA GLY A 173 -12.21 26.80 4.60
C GLY A 173 -11.25 25.93 3.79
N ASP A 174 -10.87 24.80 4.39
CA ASP A 174 -9.89 23.86 3.83
C ASP A 174 -10.52 22.92 2.80
N VAL A 175 -9.71 22.50 1.83
CA VAL A 175 -10.07 21.49 0.82
C VAL A 175 -9.22 20.25 1.05
N THR A 176 -9.82 19.16 1.53
CA THR A 176 -9.14 17.88 1.74
C THR A 176 -9.67 16.81 0.79
N SER A 177 -8.77 16.12 0.08
CA SER A 177 -9.11 15.00 -0.80
C SER A 177 -8.05 13.89 -0.73
N GLY A 178 -8.46 12.62 -0.79
CA GLY A 178 -7.51 11.52 -1.00
C GLY A 178 -6.95 11.47 -2.43
N GLY A 179 -7.60 12.15 -3.37
CA GLY A 179 -7.28 12.13 -4.80
C GLY A 179 -6.79 13.48 -5.30
N ASP A 180 -6.64 13.59 -6.61
CA ASP A 180 -6.21 14.84 -7.25
C ASP A 180 -7.18 15.98 -6.92
N VAL A 181 -6.65 17.17 -6.68
CA VAL A 181 -7.44 18.39 -6.49
C VAL A 181 -7.16 19.35 -7.63
N THR A 182 -8.21 19.81 -8.30
CA THR A 182 -8.14 20.90 -9.28
C THR A 182 -8.95 22.10 -8.78
N VAL A 183 -8.30 23.23 -8.61
CA VAL A 183 -8.95 24.52 -8.31
C VAL A 183 -8.78 25.43 -9.52
N ASP A 184 -9.89 25.89 -10.09
CA ASP A 184 -9.86 26.63 -11.36
C ASP A 184 -10.96 27.69 -11.44
N ASN A 185 -10.79 28.66 -12.33
CA ASN A 185 -11.77 29.65 -12.75
C ASN A 185 -12.17 30.69 -11.70
N ASN A 186 -11.20 31.49 -11.23
CA ASN A 186 -11.41 32.63 -10.32
C ASN A 186 -11.99 32.24 -8.95
N VAL A 187 -11.53 31.13 -8.40
CA VAL A 187 -11.93 30.63 -7.07
C VAL A 187 -11.03 31.19 -5.98
N ASN A 188 -11.59 31.45 -4.81
CA ASN A 188 -10.87 31.67 -3.57
C ASN A 188 -11.06 30.48 -2.64
N VAL A 189 -9.96 29.89 -2.18
CA VAL A 189 -9.92 28.93 -1.07
C VAL A 189 -9.37 29.65 0.14
N GLY A 190 -10.19 29.82 1.17
CA GLY A 190 -9.84 30.59 2.37
C GLY A 190 -8.79 29.90 3.24
N GLY A 191 -8.75 28.57 3.23
CA GLY A 191 -7.86 27.74 4.02
C GLY A 191 -6.78 27.03 3.22
N ASP A 192 -6.40 25.85 3.72
CA ASP A 192 -5.37 24.98 3.17
C ASP A 192 -5.93 24.04 2.09
N ILE A 193 -5.07 23.50 1.23
CA ILE A 193 -5.41 22.41 0.31
C ILE A 193 -4.56 21.19 0.65
N GLU A 194 -5.21 20.10 1.04
CA GLU A 194 -4.59 18.80 1.32
C GLU A 194 -5.07 17.77 0.30
N SER A 195 -4.12 17.17 -0.43
CA SER A 195 -4.42 16.17 -1.46
C SER A 195 -3.52 14.95 -1.32
N GLY A 196 -4.11 13.75 -1.26
CA GLY A 196 -3.35 12.50 -1.41
C GLY A 196 -2.81 12.30 -2.84
N GLY A 197 -3.40 12.98 -3.82
CA GLY A 197 -2.97 13.04 -5.22
C GLY A 197 -2.21 14.32 -5.56
N SER A 198 -2.26 14.69 -6.83
CA SER A 198 -1.66 15.92 -7.37
C SER A 198 -2.60 17.11 -7.22
N VAL A 199 -2.04 18.30 -6.98
CA VAL A 199 -2.80 19.55 -6.92
C VAL A 199 -2.54 20.40 -8.16
N THR A 200 -3.61 20.81 -8.83
CA THR A 200 -3.57 21.81 -9.91
C THR A 200 -4.36 23.05 -9.49
N VAL A 201 -3.69 24.20 -9.46
CA VAL A 201 -4.32 25.50 -9.25
C VAL A 201 -4.14 26.35 -10.49
N ASP A 202 -5.24 26.76 -11.12
CA ASP A 202 -5.21 27.45 -12.39
C ASP A 202 -6.19 28.64 -12.48
N ASN A 203 -5.90 29.56 -13.39
CA ASN A 203 -6.75 30.69 -13.80
C ASN A 203 -7.30 31.56 -12.65
N ASN A 204 -6.44 32.47 -12.16
CA ASN A 204 -6.77 33.52 -11.18
C ASN A 204 -7.30 33.00 -9.84
N VAL A 205 -6.77 31.90 -9.33
CA VAL A 205 -7.16 31.36 -8.02
C VAL A 205 -6.35 31.97 -6.88
N ASN A 206 -6.97 32.17 -5.73
CA ASN A 206 -6.28 32.52 -4.49
C ASN A 206 -6.45 31.39 -3.47
N VAL A 207 -5.34 30.86 -2.94
CA VAL A 207 -5.32 29.95 -1.81
C VAL A 207 -4.76 30.70 -0.62
N GLY A 208 -5.54 30.84 0.45
CA GLY A 208 -5.18 31.61 1.63
C GLY A 208 -4.09 30.94 2.46
N GLY A 209 -4.09 29.61 2.48
CA GLY A 209 -3.20 28.79 3.28
C GLY A 209 -2.11 28.06 2.50
N ASP A 210 -1.67 26.95 3.09
CA ASP A 210 -0.65 26.02 2.58
C ASP A 210 -1.27 25.04 1.55
N ILE A 211 -0.41 24.43 0.72
CA ILE A 211 -0.78 23.33 -0.17
C ILE A 211 0.11 22.13 0.15
N GLU A 212 -0.50 21.03 0.57
CA GLU A 212 0.16 19.74 0.78
C GLU A 212 -0.36 18.70 -0.22
N SER A 213 0.56 18.02 -0.91
CA SER A 213 0.24 17.07 -1.98
C SER A 213 1.07 15.80 -1.89
N GLY A 214 0.39 14.65 -1.87
CA GLY A 214 1.00 13.32 -2.06
C GLY A 214 1.51 13.07 -3.48
N GLY A 215 1.14 13.94 -4.43
CA GLY A 215 1.60 13.94 -5.81
C GLY A 215 2.42 15.19 -6.16
N SER A 216 2.26 15.67 -7.40
CA SER A 216 2.91 16.89 -7.88
C SER A 216 2.00 18.10 -7.73
N VAL A 217 2.59 19.30 -7.59
CA VAL A 217 1.83 20.55 -7.54
C VAL A 217 2.11 21.38 -8.78
N THR A 218 1.05 21.77 -9.50
CA THR A 218 1.13 22.72 -10.61
C THR A 218 0.29 23.95 -10.32
N ILE A 219 0.93 25.11 -10.29
CA ILE A 219 0.26 26.40 -10.17
C ILE A 219 0.46 27.16 -11.49
N ALA A 220 -0.61 27.69 -12.07
CA ALA A 220 -0.59 28.38 -13.36
C ALA A 220 -1.57 29.57 -13.45
N ASN A 221 -1.32 30.43 -14.44
CA ASN A 221 -2.20 31.49 -14.92
C ASN A 221 -2.74 32.45 -13.83
N ASN A 222 -1.82 33.16 -13.15
CA ASN A 222 -2.08 34.23 -12.18
C ASN A 222 -2.75 33.77 -10.87
N ALA A 223 -2.42 32.59 -10.38
CA ALA A 223 -2.81 32.18 -9.05
C ALA A 223 -1.89 32.78 -7.96
N ASN A 224 -2.40 32.87 -6.74
CA ASN A 224 -1.64 33.27 -5.56
C ASN A 224 -1.82 32.23 -4.45
N VAL A 225 -0.72 31.83 -3.81
CA VAL A 225 -0.72 30.96 -2.63
C VAL A 225 -0.13 31.74 -1.46
N GLY A 226 -0.89 31.88 -0.38
CA GLY A 226 -0.51 32.62 0.82
C GLY A 226 0.51 31.89 1.68
N GLY A 227 0.52 30.56 1.61
CA GLY A 227 1.35 29.68 2.41
C GLY A 227 2.48 28.97 1.67
N ASN A 228 2.97 27.91 2.28
CA ASN A 228 3.97 26.98 1.77
C ASN A 228 3.35 25.99 0.78
N ILE A 229 4.19 25.39 -0.05
CA ILE A 229 3.80 24.28 -0.92
C ILE A 229 4.72 23.09 -0.65
N VAL A 230 4.14 21.98 -0.22
CA VAL A 230 4.82 20.71 0.01
C VAL A 230 4.27 19.68 -0.96
N ALA A 231 5.15 19.05 -1.74
CA ALA A 231 4.77 18.04 -2.73
C ALA A 231 5.72 16.85 -2.68
N GLN A 232 5.20 15.63 -2.59
CA GLN A 232 6.02 14.43 -2.73
C GLN A 232 6.64 14.31 -4.15
N GLY A 233 5.95 14.87 -5.15
CA GLY A 233 6.41 14.91 -6.53
C GLY A 233 7.11 16.22 -6.91
N ASP A 234 6.94 16.62 -8.18
CA ASP A 234 7.50 17.86 -8.72
C ASP A 234 6.62 19.08 -8.33
N ILE A 235 7.25 20.25 -8.19
CA ILE A 235 6.54 21.54 -8.07
C ILE A 235 6.76 22.38 -9.32
N THR A 236 5.67 22.92 -9.87
CA THR A 236 5.69 23.72 -11.10
C THR A 236 5.01 25.08 -10.92
N ILE A 237 5.87 26.09 -10.86
CA ILE A 237 5.72 27.55 -10.83
C ILE A 237 5.47 28.32 -12.15
N ARG A 238 4.25 28.74 -12.58
CA ARG A 238 4.10 29.48 -13.87
C ARG A 238 3.27 30.76 -13.80
N ASN A 239 3.95 31.92 -13.76
CA ASN A 239 3.30 33.24 -13.76
C ASN A 239 2.36 33.45 -12.57
N ASN A 240 2.85 33.12 -11.36
CA ASN A 240 2.08 33.15 -10.11
C ASN A 240 2.93 33.69 -8.96
N ALA A 241 2.30 33.97 -7.83
CA ALA A 241 2.98 34.33 -6.59
C ALA A 241 2.76 33.26 -5.50
N VAL A 242 3.82 32.92 -4.77
CA VAL A 242 3.77 32.09 -3.57
C VAL A 242 4.49 32.85 -2.46
N SER A 243 3.86 32.99 -1.30
CA SER A 243 4.42 33.77 -0.17
C SER A 243 5.15 32.92 0.87
N GLY A 244 5.19 31.61 0.71
CA GLY A 244 5.92 30.68 1.56
C GLY A 244 6.98 29.86 0.80
N ASP A 245 7.48 28.83 1.49
CA ASP A 245 8.52 27.93 1.01
C ASP A 245 7.97 26.89 0.03
N LEU A 246 8.84 26.40 -0.86
CA LEU A 246 8.55 25.26 -1.73
C LEU A 246 9.41 24.07 -1.31
N ILE A 247 8.78 22.93 -1.01
CA ILE A 247 9.46 21.68 -0.65
C ILE A 247 8.99 20.57 -1.58
N ALA A 248 9.89 20.05 -2.42
CA ALA A 248 9.57 19.01 -3.40
C ALA A 248 10.40 17.73 -3.17
N GLY A 249 9.72 16.58 -3.11
CA GLY A 249 10.36 15.27 -3.25
C GLY A 249 10.94 15.04 -4.66
N GLY A 250 10.45 15.80 -5.65
CA GLY A 250 10.96 15.82 -7.02
C GLY A 250 11.77 17.08 -7.37
N ASN A 251 11.57 17.57 -8.59
CA ASN A 251 12.16 18.78 -9.15
C ASN A 251 11.26 19.99 -8.94
N VAL A 252 11.83 21.19 -9.06
CA VAL A 252 11.11 22.46 -9.02
C VAL A 252 11.36 23.27 -10.29
N ASP A 253 10.33 23.58 -11.10
CA ASP A 253 10.40 24.47 -12.29
C ASP A 253 9.63 25.76 -12.03
N ILE A 254 10.35 26.87 -11.84
CA ILE A 254 9.79 28.21 -11.60
C ILE A 254 10.07 29.10 -12.80
N ARG A 255 9.00 29.60 -13.43
CA ARG A 255 9.11 30.34 -14.69
C ARG A 255 8.03 31.37 -14.93
N ASN A 256 8.28 32.17 -15.97
CA ASN A 256 7.35 33.12 -16.56
C ASN A 256 6.89 34.19 -15.57
N ASN A 257 7.83 34.96 -15.02
CA ASN A 257 7.58 36.02 -14.02
C ASN A 257 6.98 35.52 -12.68
N ALA A 258 7.06 34.22 -12.39
CA ALA A 258 6.65 33.70 -11.09
C ALA A 258 7.51 34.31 -9.97
N LYS A 259 6.91 34.58 -8.81
CA LYS A 259 7.57 35.15 -7.64
C LYS A 259 7.35 34.25 -6.43
N ILE A 260 8.44 33.78 -5.83
CA ILE A 260 8.44 33.00 -4.61
C ILE A 260 9.08 33.85 -3.50
N ASP A 261 8.34 34.08 -2.42
CA ASP A 261 8.81 34.83 -1.24
C ASP A 261 9.21 33.91 -0.08
N GLY A 262 9.98 32.86 -0.40
CA GLY A 262 10.42 31.83 0.54
C GLY A 262 11.60 31.04 0.00
N ASP A 263 12.05 30.07 0.78
CA ASP A 263 13.07 29.09 0.42
C ASP A 263 12.52 28.05 -0.57
N VAL A 264 13.39 27.51 -1.42
CA VAL A 264 13.05 26.45 -2.38
C VAL A 264 13.98 25.27 -2.14
N MET A 265 13.40 24.14 -1.74
CA MET A 265 14.09 22.90 -1.40
C MET A 265 13.58 21.77 -2.29
N ALA A 266 14.49 21.03 -2.92
CA ALA A 266 14.15 19.92 -3.80
C ALA A 266 15.10 18.74 -3.61
N CYS A 267 14.57 17.53 -3.53
CA CYS A 267 15.40 16.32 -3.64
C CYS A 267 15.98 16.19 -5.07
N GLY A 268 15.28 16.72 -6.07
CA GLY A 268 15.72 16.83 -7.46
C GLY A 268 16.39 18.18 -7.78
N THR A 269 16.26 18.60 -9.03
CA THR A 269 16.85 19.84 -9.55
C THR A 269 15.91 21.04 -9.39
N VAL A 270 16.47 22.25 -9.23
CA VAL A 270 15.69 23.49 -9.22
C VAL A 270 16.02 24.34 -10.44
N THR A 271 15.01 24.62 -11.28
CA THR A 271 15.14 25.46 -12.48
C THR A 271 14.37 26.77 -12.31
N VAL A 272 15.08 27.90 -12.35
CA VAL A 272 14.47 29.25 -12.32
C VAL A 272 14.78 30.00 -13.60
N ARG A 273 13.76 30.42 -14.34
CA ARG A 273 13.93 31.04 -15.67
C ARG A 273 12.82 32.02 -16.05
N ASN A 274 12.97 32.68 -17.20
CA ASN A 274 11.95 33.56 -17.77
C ASN A 274 11.46 34.63 -16.77
N ASN A 275 12.40 35.39 -16.19
CA ASN A 275 12.18 36.47 -15.21
C ASN A 275 11.50 36.03 -13.89
N ALA A 276 11.50 34.73 -13.58
CA ALA A 276 11.11 34.29 -12.25
C ALA A 276 12.08 34.81 -11.18
N VAL A 277 11.55 35.06 -9.98
CA VAL A 277 12.30 35.56 -8.83
C VAL A 277 12.00 34.69 -7.61
N VAL A 278 13.06 34.26 -6.93
CA VAL A 278 13.01 33.63 -5.62
C VAL A 278 13.78 34.54 -4.68
N THR A 279 13.17 34.97 -3.57
CA THR A 279 13.82 35.86 -2.59
C THR A 279 14.60 35.09 -1.52
N GLY A 280 14.21 33.84 -1.24
CA GLY A 280 14.89 32.94 -0.32
C GLY A 280 16.05 32.18 -0.94
N THR A 281 16.50 31.16 -0.22
CA THR A 281 17.56 30.25 -0.61
C THR A 281 17.05 29.16 -1.55
N ILE A 282 17.94 28.63 -2.40
CA ILE A 282 17.63 27.51 -3.28
C ILE A 282 18.57 26.35 -2.92
N SER A 283 17.99 25.21 -2.57
CA SER A 283 18.69 23.97 -2.21
C SER A 283 18.19 22.82 -3.08
N GLU A 284 19.06 22.32 -3.96
CA GLU A 284 18.77 21.22 -4.89
C GLU A 284 19.56 19.96 -4.53
N ASN A 285 19.15 18.80 -5.06
CA ASN A 285 19.77 17.49 -4.83
C ASN A 285 19.88 17.15 -3.33
N GLN A 286 18.84 17.50 -2.57
CA GLN A 286 18.77 17.15 -1.15
C GLN A 286 18.46 15.66 -1.01
N THR A 287 18.93 15.05 0.08
CA THR A 287 18.70 13.62 0.38
C THR A 287 17.79 13.41 1.57
N ASP A 288 17.41 14.49 2.25
CA ASP A 288 16.56 14.51 3.42
C ASP A 288 15.90 15.88 3.51
N LEU A 289 14.57 15.90 3.40
CA LEU A 289 13.76 17.10 3.49
C LEU A 289 12.53 16.83 4.39
N PRO A 290 12.11 17.81 5.20
CA PRO A 290 10.96 17.64 6.07
C PRO A 290 9.68 17.48 5.24
N GLY A 291 8.86 16.50 5.58
CA GLY A 291 7.54 16.31 4.98
C GLY A 291 7.52 15.66 3.59
N VAL A 292 8.69 15.34 3.00
CA VAL A 292 8.77 14.65 1.71
C VAL A 292 9.79 13.51 1.70
N GLN A 293 9.59 12.55 0.80
CA GLN A 293 10.56 11.48 0.56
C GLN A 293 11.50 11.83 -0.61
N CYS A 294 12.80 11.86 -0.32
CA CYS A 294 13.88 11.72 -1.30
C CYS A 294 14.24 10.22 -1.44
#